data_AF-A0A7C5I0P9-F1
#
_entry.id   AF-A0A7C5I0P9-F1
#
_cell.length_a   1.000
_cell.length_b   1.000
_cell.length_c   1.000
_cell.angle_alpha   90.00
_cell.angle_beta   90.00
_cell.angle_gamma   90.00
#
_symmetry.space_group_name_H-M   'P 1'
#
loop_
_entity.id
_entity.type
_entity.pdbx_description
1 polymer ?
#
loop_
_entity_poly.entity_id
_entity_poly.type
_entity_poly.pdbx_seq_one_letter_code
_entity_poly.pdbx_strand_id
1 'polypeptide(L)'
;MVILRNDNFMKWIAAKIIFYHENTQLATDLISEIFYDLGLKGVQIEDPELAPEETWGEGACIGPLQHAVIGFFPDTPQTADKLN
;
A
#
# COMPACT_ATOMS: atom_id res chain seq x y z
N MET A 1 -6.22 34.03 11.84
CA MET A 1 -6.80 32.70 12.14
C MET A 1 -5.74 31.67 11.77
N VAL A 2 -5.01 31.19 12.78
CA VAL A 2 -3.97 30.16 12.61
C VAL A 2 -4.68 28.84 12.90
N ILE A 3 -4.86 28.00 11.88
CA ILE A 3 -5.35 26.64 12.09
C ILE A 3 -4.15 25.84 12.61
N LEU A 4 -4.07 25.66 13.93
CA LEU A 4 -3.13 24.71 14.53
C LEU A 4 -3.56 23.32 14.07
N ARG A 5 -2.76 22.69 13.20
CA ARG A 5 -2.97 21.29 12.82
C ARG A 5 -2.86 20.46 14.10
N ASN A 6 -3.88 19.66 14.38
CA ASN A 6 -3.85 18.72 15.49
C ASN A 6 -3.03 17.51 15.03
N ASP A 7 -1.75 17.45 15.41
CA ASP A 7 -0.72 16.49 14.93
C ASP A 7 -0.94 15.01 15.32
N ASN A 8 -2.18 14.60 15.63
CA ASN A 8 -2.52 13.29 16.18
C ASN A 8 -3.33 12.35 15.28
N PHE A 9 -3.73 12.74 14.06
CA PHE A 9 -4.58 11.86 13.25
C PHE A 9 -4.00 11.64 11.86
N MET A 10 -3.49 10.41 11.65
CA MET A 10 -2.96 9.84 10.40
C MET A 10 -1.68 10.45 9.84
N LYS A 11 -0.55 9.81 10.16
CA LYS A 11 0.78 10.14 9.62
C LYS A 11 1.01 9.65 8.19
N TRP A 12 0.18 8.73 7.72
CA TRP A 12 0.35 8.07 6.43
C TRP A 12 -0.94 8.10 5.63
N ILE A 13 -0.80 8.32 4.33
CA ILE A 13 -1.86 8.31 3.34
C ILE A 13 -1.65 7.06 2.49
N ALA A 14 -2.62 6.15 2.51
CA ALA A 14 -2.60 4.96 1.65
C ALA A 14 -3.29 5.29 0.32
N ALA A 15 -2.57 5.13 -0.78
CA ALA A 15 -3.10 5.19 -2.14
C ALA A 15 -3.18 3.78 -2.69
N LYS A 16 -4.40 3.25 -2.87
CA LYS A 16 -4.66 1.89 -3.33
C LYS A 16 -5.18 1.91 -4.78
N ILE A 17 -4.50 1.19 -5.67
CA ILE A 17 -4.93 0.97 -7.05
C ILE A 17 -5.40 -0.47 -7.16
N ILE A 18 -6.71 -0.66 -7.34
CA ILE A 18 -7.32 -1.96 -7.63
C ILE A 18 -7.42 -2.08 -9.15
N PHE A 19 -7.02 -3.22 -9.69
CA PHE A 19 -6.98 -3.42 -11.13
C PHE A 19 -7.43 -4.83 -11.53
N TYR A 20 -7.74 -4.98 -12.82
CA TYR A 20 -8.06 -6.25 -13.44
C TYR A 20 -7.33 -6.34 -14.78
N HIS A 21 -6.51 -7.37 -14.96
CA HIS A 21 -5.72 -7.57 -16.16
C HIS A 21 -5.33 -9.06 -16.27
N GLU A 22 -5.24 -9.58 -17.50
CA GLU A 22 -4.88 -11.00 -17.72
C GLU A 22 -3.45 -11.32 -17.27
N ASN A 23 -2.53 -10.38 -17.45
CA ASN A 23 -1.16 -10.46 -16.95
C ASN A 23 -1.04 -9.60 -15.69
N THR A 24 -1.35 -10.19 -14.54
CA THR A 24 -1.37 -9.52 -13.22
C THR A 24 0.01 -9.09 -12.78
N GLN A 25 1.05 -9.87 -13.09
CA GLN A 25 2.44 -9.53 -12.80
C GLN A 25 2.86 -8.27 -13.55
N LEU A 26 2.64 -8.21 -14.87
CA LEU A 26 3.00 -7.03 -15.67
C LEU A 26 2.24 -5.78 -15.20
N ALA A 27 0.95 -5.91 -14.89
CA ALA A 27 0.17 -4.79 -14.37
C ALA A 27 0.70 -4.32 -13.01
N THR A 28 1.06 -5.26 -12.12
CA THR A 28 1.69 -4.96 -10.83
C THR A 28 2.99 -4.20 -11.00
N ASP A 29 3.87 -4.66 -11.89
CA ASP A 29 5.18 -4.04 -12.13
C ASP A 29 5.02 -2.61 -12.64
N LEU A 30 4.18 -2.39 -13.65
CA LEU A 30 3.92 -1.07 -14.22
C LEU A 30 3.29 -0.10 -13.22
N ILE A 31 2.33 -0.57 -12.41
CA ILE A 31 1.71 0.27 -11.38
C ILE A 31 2.74 0.59 -10.27
N SER A 32 3.59 -0.36 -9.92
CA SER A 32 4.65 -0.16 -8.92
C SER A 32 5.66 0.89 -9.37
N GLU A 33 6.04 0.90 -10.65
CA GLU A 33 6.90 1.93 -11.23
C GLU A 33 6.36 3.34 -11.02
N ILE A 34 5.04 3.55 -11.13
CA ILE A 34 4.41 4.86 -10.87
C ILE A 34 4.70 5.31 -9.42
N PHE A 35 4.60 4.41 -8.45
CA PHE A 35 4.90 4.74 -7.05
C PHE A 35 6.38 5.02 -6.82
N TYR A 36 7.27 4.30 -7.51
CA TYR A 36 8.71 4.52 -7.44
C TYR A 36 9.12 5.85 -8.06
N ASP A 37 8.51 6.24 -9.19
CA ASP A 37 8.69 7.54 -9.82
C ASP A 37 8.23 8.69 -8.90
N LEU A 38 7.25 8.42 -8.04
CA LEU A 38 6.78 9.35 -6.99
C LEU A 38 7.66 9.34 -5.73
N GLY A 39 8.78 8.59 -5.74
CA GLY A 39 9.78 8.58 -4.67
C GLY A 39 9.50 7.60 -3.54
N LEU A 40 8.50 6.71 -3.66
CA LEU A 40 8.34 5.62 -2.70
C LEU A 40 9.44 4.57 -2.89
N LYS A 41 9.90 3.98 -1.78
CA LYS A 41 10.92 2.91 -1.79
C LYS A 41 10.31 1.50 -1.86
N GLY A 42 8.98 1.40 -1.80
CA GLY A 42 8.27 0.13 -1.73
C GLY A 42 6.77 0.32 -1.87
N VAL A 43 6.09 -0.77 -2.21
CA VAL A 43 4.64 -0.86 -2.33
C VAL A 43 4.16 -2.17 -1.69
N GLN A 44 2.93 -2.20 -1.22
CA GLN A 44 2.26 -3.43 -0.82
C GLN A 44 1.48 -3.98 -2.01
N ILE A 45 1.68 -5.27 -2.31
CA ILE A 45 0.97 -6.00 -3.34
C ILE A 45 -0.06 -6.88 -2.64
N GLU A 46 -1.32 -6.76 -3.06
CA GLU A 46 -2.40 -7.68 -2.72
C GLU A 46 -2.64 -8.59 -3.92
N ASP A 47 -2.54 -9.90 -3.69
CA ASP A 47 -2.75 -10.93 -4.69
C ASP A 47 -3.73 -12.00 -4.16
N PRO A 48 -4.96 -12.08 -4.71
CA PRO A 48 -5.95 -13.08 -4.34
C PRO A 48 -5.55 -14.52 -4.68
N GLU A 49 -4.65 -14.70 -5.65
CA GLU A 49 -4.17 -16.02 -6.08
C GLU A 49 -3.10 -16.57 -5.13
N LEU A 50 -2.49 -15.70 -4.33
CA LEU A 50 -1.57 -16.11 -3.28
C LEU A 50 -2.37 -16.74 -2.13
N ALA A 51 -2.37 -18.08 -2.07
CA ALA A 51 -3.00 -18.80 -0.98
C ALA A 51 -2.42 -18.32 0.36
N PRO A 52 -3.25 -17.99 1.36
CA PRO A 52 -2.75 -17.75 2.70
C PRO A 52 -2.08 -19.03 3.20
N GLU A 53 -0.87 -18.93 3.77
CA GLU A 53 -0.14 -20.12 4.25
C GLU A 53 -1.02 -20.95 5.21
N GLU A 54 -1.06 -22.28 5.06
CA GLU A 54 -1.94 -23.17 5.84
C GLU A 54 -1.51 -23.30 7.32
N THR A 55 -1.40 -22.22 8.10
CA THR A 55 -1.12 -22.33 9.55
C THR A 55 -1.50 -21.11 10.41
N TRP A 56 -2.27 -20.13 9.90
CA TRP A 56 -2.60 -18.92 10.69
C TRP A 56 -3.64 -19.13 11.81
N GLY A 57 -4.09 -20.37 12.05
CA GLY A 57 -5.01 -20.73 13.13
C GLY A 57 -6.46 -20.28 12.91
N GLU A 58 -7.35 -20.60 13.85
CA GLU A 58 -8.74 -20.13 13.81
C GLU A 58 -8.78 -18.60 13.96
N GLY A 59 -9.22 -17.91 12.91
CA GLY A 59 -9.25 -16.44 12.83
C GLY A 59 -8.35 -15.83 11.75
N ALA A 60 -7.72 -16.66 10.90
CA ALA A 60 -6.96 -16.18 9.75
C ALA A 60 -7.78 -15.18 8.91
N CYS A 61 -7.21 -13.99 8.66
CA CYS A 61 -7.83 -12.97 7.84
C CYS A 61 -8.13 -13.54 6.45
N ILE A 62 -9.35 -13.28 5.95
CA ILE A 62 -9.73 -13.59 4.58
C ILE A 62 -8.73 -12.88 3.68
N GLY A 63 -8.10 -13.62 2.76
CA GLY A 63 -7.14 -13.07 1.81
C GLY A 63 -7.73 -11.92 0.97
N PRO A 64 -6.89 -11.15 0.28
CA PRO A 64 -7.36 -10.08 -0.58
C PRO A 64 -8.32 -10.62 -1.64
N LEU A 65 -9.41 -9.89 -1.90
CA LEU A 65 -10.43 -10.29 -2.87
C LEU A 65 -10.09 -9.87 -4.31
N GLN A 66 -9.19 -8.89 -4.47
CA GLN A 66 -8.82 -8.31 -5.76
C GLN A 66 -7.33 -8.01 -5.80
N HIS A 67 -6.75 -8.01 -7.01
CA HIS A 67 -5.38 -7.54 -7.19
C HIS A 67 -5.30 -6.04 -6.93
N ALA A 68 -4.32 -5.64 -6.11
CA ALA A 68 -4.07 -4.24 -5.86
C ALA A 68 -2.60 -3.93 -5.57
N VAL A 69 -2.18 -2.72 -5.92
CA VAL A 69 -0.90 -2.13 -5.50
C VAL A 69 -1.18 -0.92 -4.62
N ILE A 70 -0.54 -0.86 -3.47
CA ILE A 70 -0.76 0.18 -2.46
C ILE A 70 0.56 0.89 -2.16
N GLY A 71 0.57 2.20 -2.37
CA GLY A 71 1.65 3.08 -1.91
C GLY A 71 1.27 3.80 -0.62
N PHE A 72 2.24 3.98 0.28
CA PHE A 72 2.06 4.73 1.53
C PHE A 72 2.87 6.01 1.50
N PHE A 73 2.19 7.15 1.39
CA PHE A 73 2.81 8.46 1.41
C PHE A 73 2.78 9.05 2.81
N PRO A 74 3.87 9.66 3.28
CA PRO A 74 3.85 10.40 4.52
C PRO A 74 2.96 11.64 4.36
N ASP A 75 2.16 11.95 5.37
CA ASP A 75 1.30 13.14 5.40
C ASP A 75 2.09 14.47 5.45
N THR A 76 3.34 14.37 5.91
CA THR A 76 4.30 15.44 6.13
C THR A 76 5.73 14.95 5.87
N PRO A 77 6.65 15.81 5.41
CA PRO A 77 8.04 15.41 5.18
C PRO A 77 8.72 14.79 6.41
N GLN A 78 8.40 15.24 7.63
CA GLN A 78 8.99 14.73 8.88
C GLN A 78 8.57 13.28 9.18
N THR A 79 7.42 12.84 8.69
CA THR A 79 7.01 11.44 8.81
C THR A 79 7.86 10.55 7.90
N ALA A 80 8.30 11.04 6.74
CA ALA A 80 9.14 10.31 5.79
C ALA A 80 10.50 9.91 6.40
N ASP A 81 11.09 10.81 7.20
CA ASP A 81 12.42 10.66 7.77
C ASP A 81 12.52 9.56 8.85
N LYS A 82 11.40 9.12 9.42
CA LYS A 82 11.36 8.09 10.47
C LYS A 82 11.59 6.65 9.97
N LEU A 83 11.74 6.46 8.67
CA LEU A 83 12.03 5.16 8.05
C LEU A 83 13.53 4.92 7.77
N ASN A 84 14.42 5.88 8.10
CA ASN A 84 15.87 5.76 7.90
C ASN A 84 16.62 5.55 9.22
#